data_AF-A0A139H6W2-F1
#
_entry.id   AF-A0A139H6W2-F1
#
_cell.length_a   1.000
_cell.length_b   1.000
_cell.length_c   1.000
_cell.angle_alpha   90.00
_cell.angle_beta   90.00
_cell.angle_gamma   90.00
#
_symmetry.space_group_name_H-M   'P 1'
#
loop_
_entity.id
_entity.type
_entity.pdbx_description
1 polymer ?
#
loop_
_entity_poly.entity_id
_entity_poly.type
_entity_poly.pdbx_seq_one_letter_code
_entity_poly.pdbx_strand_id
1 'polypeptide(L)'
;MYRPQPPPMDAEEVEAIFASIDEKIKQSTPNNITVTKSDIPEDDAVLSSLHQHLSTMIEARDEKLEDLISSINAIRSKLDSNQKHEKTITNQSILMTFKEVDDLPRETRRAYLSFIPVKVIVELNAEIEAKEGVLRMVEKDLATQNWVETQQDQEYSQ
;
A
#
# COMPACT_ATOMS: atom_id res chain seq x y z
N MET A 1 16.27 33.99 -27.85
CA MET A 1 16.28 34.36 -26.43
C MET A 1 16.62 33.09 -25.65
N TYR A 2 17.79 33.01 -25.02
CA TYR A 2 18.15 31.88 -24.16
C TYR A 2 17.38 32.05 -22.85
N ARG A 3 16.40 31.18 -22.56
CA ARG A 3 15.83 31.12 -21.21
C ARG A 3 16.85 30.36 -20.35
N PRO A 4 17.37 30.96 -19.27
CA PRO A 4 18.16 30.20 -18.32
C PRO A 4 17.33 29.00 -17.86
N GLN A 5 17.95 27.82 -17.82
CA GLN A 5 17.34 26.71 -17.10
C GLN A 5 17.18 27.15 -15.63
N PRO A 6 16.02 26.90 -15.00
CA PRO A 6 15.90 27.11 -13.57
C PRO A 6 16.99 26.30 -12.86
N PRO A 7 17.53 26.81 -11.74
CA PRO A 7 18.47 26.05 -10.94
C PRO A 7 17.83 24.72 -10.51
N PRO A 8 18.62 23.65 -10.35
CA PRO A 8 18.11 22.38 -9.83
C PRO A 8 17.48 22.61 -8.45
N MET A 9 16.37 21.92 -8.20
CA MET A 9 15.65 21.96 -6.92
C MET A 9 16.54 21.43 -5.78
N ASP A 10 16.47 22.06 -4.61
CA ASP A 10 17.23 21.63 -3.42
C ASP A 10 16.69 20.30 -2.89
N ALA A 11 17.55 19.47 -2.29
CA ALA A 11 17.18 18.19 -1.72
C ALA A 11 16.14 18.35 -0.58
N GLU A 12 16.26 19.39 0.25
CA GLU A 12 15.28 19.69 1.30
C GLU A 12 13.90 20.02 0.72
N GLU A 13 13.85 20.72 -0.42
CA GLU A 13 12.61 21.04 -1.11
C GLU A 13 11.97 19.79 -1.72
N VAL A 14 12.78 18.90 -2.31
CA VAL A 14 12.31 17.60 -2.81
C VAL A 14 11.74 16.74 -1.69
N GLU A 15 12.42 16.66 -0.55
CA GLU A 15 11.96 15.90 0.62
C GLU A 15 10.64 16.46 1.17
N ALA A 16 10.50 17.79 1.24
CA ALA A 16 9.26 18.44 1.68
C ALA A 16 8.08 18.15 0.73
N ILE A 17 8.32 18.12 -0.58
CA ILE A 17 7.30 17.73 -1.57
C ILE A 17 6.87 16.27 -1.35
N PHE A 18 7.81 15.36 -1.13
CA PHE A 18 7.49 13.94 -0.95
C PHE A 18 6.72 13.72 0.35
N ALA A 19 7.12 14.39 1.43
CA ALA A 19 6.40 14.36 2.71
C ALA A 19 4.97 14.88 2.58
N SER A 20 4.76 15.96 1.82
CA SER A 20 3.44 16.51 1.54
C SER A 20 2.56 15.53 0.74
N ILE A 21 3.13 14.86 -0.27
CA ILE A 21 2.42 13.81 -1.03
C ILE A 21 2.07 12.64 -0.12
N ASP A 22 3.00 12.19 0.73
CA ASP A 22 2.77 11.11 1.69
C ASP A 22 1.64 11.44 2.67
N GLU A 23 1.59 12.66 3.18
CA GLU A 23 0.52 13.12 4.05
C GLU A 23 -0.84 13.09 3.34
N LYS A 24 -0.89 13.56 2.08
CA LYS A 24 -2.10 13.48 1.26
C LYS A 24 -2.54 12.05 0.97
N ILE A 25 -1.60 11.15 0.70
CA ILE A 25 -1.87 9.71 0.53
C ILE A 25 -2.49 9.14 1.82
N LYS A 26 -1.94 9.48 2.99
CA LYS A 26 -2.49 9.03 4.29
C LYS A 26 -3.91 9.52 4.55
N GLN A 27 -4.24 10.72 4.06
CA GLN A 27 -5.58 11.29 4.19
C GLN A 27 -6.55 10.83 3.09
N SER A 28 -6.06 10.13 2.07
CA SER A 28 -6.85 9.67 0.94
C SER A 28 -7.61 8.38 1.26
N THR A 29 -8.74 8.19 0.57
CA THR A 29 -9.51 6.94 0.58
C THR A 29 -9.69 6.44 -0.86
N PRO A 30 -10.02 5.17 -1.10
CA PRO A 30 -10.19 4.64 -2.46
C PRO A 30 -11.20 5.44 -3.32
N ASN A 31 -12.19 6.08 -2.67
CA ASN A 31 -13.21 6.89 -3.32
C ASN A 31 -12.89 8.39 -3.35
N ASN A 32 -11.85 8.84 -2.65
CA ASN A 32 -11.46 10.25 -2.55
C ASN A 32 -9.94 10.38 -2.39
N ILE A 33 -9.26 10.53 -3.52
CA ILE A 33 -7.81 10.79 -3.59
C ILE A 33 -7.57 12.29 -3.57
N THR A 34 -6.72 12.74 -2.63
CA THR A 34 -6.46 14.17 -2.39
C THR A 34 -5.18 14.67 -3.07
N VAL A 35 -4.31 13.76 -3.53
CA VAL A 35 -3.16 14.09 -4.37
C VAL A 35 -3.65 14.53 -5.74
N THR A 36 -3.14 15.65 -6.21
CA THR A 36 -3.49 16.26 -7.49
C THR A 36 -2.25 16.52 -8.31
N LYS A 37 -2.43 16.77 -9.62
CA LYS A 37 -1.32 17.10 -10.52
C LYS A 37 -0.52 18.34 -10.06
N SER A 38 -1.16 19.31 -9.40
CA SER A 38 -0.48 20.48 -8.84
C SER A 38 0.47 20.16 -7.70
N ASP A 39 0.33 19.00 -7.07
CA ASP A 39 1.24 18.52 -6.03
C ASP A 39 2.49 17.86 -6.62
N ILE A 40 2.45 17.53 -7.91
CA ILE A 40 3.55 16.87 -8.60
C ILE A 40 4.47 17.93 -9.23
N PRO A 41 5.79 17.87 -8.97
CA PRO A 41 6.76 18.85 -9.47
C PRO A 41 6.86 18.86 -10.99
N GLU A 42 7.52 19.88 -11.55
CA GLU A 42 7.75 20.01 -12.99
C GLU A 42 9.17 19.63 -13.44
N ASP A 43 10.04 19.33 -12.48
CA ASP A 43 11.41 18.92 -12.73
C ASP A 43 11.48 17.43 -13.08
N ASP A 44 12.04 17.09 -14.25
CA ASP A 44 12.06 15.72 -14.75
C ASP A 44 12.87 14.77 -13.84
N ALA A 45 13.94 15.24 -13.20
CA ALA A 45 14.72 14.42 -12.27
C ALA A 45 13.91 14.10 -11.01
N VAL A 46 13.19 15.10 -10.49
CA VAL A 46 12.30 14.93 -9.34
C VAL A 46 11.13 14.00 -9.67
N LEU A 47 10.62 14.02 -10.90
CA LEU A 47 9.59 13.08 -11.34
C LEU A 47 10.07 11.62 -11.31
N SER A 48 11.29 11.35 -11.75
CA SER A 48 11.85 10.00 -11.71
C SER A 48 12.12 9.55 -10.26
N SER A 49 12.60 10.45 -9.40
CA SER A 49 12.74 10.18 -7.96
C SER A 49 11.39 9.94 -7.27
N LEU A 50 10.34 10.69 -7.63
CA LEU A 50 9.00 10.50 -7.10
C LEU A 50 8.41 9.16 -7.56
N HIS A 51 8.64 8.78 -8.82
CA HIS A 51 8.24 7.47 -9.30
C HIS A 51 8.89 6.36 -8.46
N GLN A 52 10.19 6.48 -8.17
CA GLN A 52 10.89 5.52 -7.33
C GLN A 52 10.30 5.47 -5.91
N HIS A 53 10.06 6.62 -5.29
CA HIS A 53 9.46 6.72 -3.96
C HIS A 53 8.10 6.02 -3.89
N LEU A 54 7.20 6.31 -4.85
CA LEU A 54 5.88 5.69 -4.91
C LEU A 54 5.95 4.18 -5.19
N SER A 55 6.88 3.73 -6.04
CA SER A 55 7.08 2.30 -6.31
C SER A 55 7.57 1.54 -5.08
N THR A 56 8.54 2.07 -4.34
CA THR A 56 8.99 1.48 -3.07
C THR A 56 7.87 1.44 -2.03
N MET A 57 7.03 2.48 -1.98
CA MET A 57 5.85 2.49 -1.13
C MET A 57 4.86 1.37 -1.47
N ILE A 58 4.64 1.11 -2.77
CA ILE A 58 3.77 0.04 -3.24
C ILE A 58 4.33 -1.32 -2.81
N GLU A 59 5.60 -1.59 -3.13
CA GLU A 59 6.29 -2.85 -2.78
C GLU A 59 6.20 -3.17 -1.28
N ALA A 60 6.48 -2.18 -0.42
CA ALA A 60 6.42 -2.36 1.03
C ALA A 60 5.00 -2.69 1.54
N ARG A 61 3.96 -2.19 0.87
CA ARG A 61 2.56 -2.46 1.23
C ARG A 61 2.11 -3.82 0.73
N ASP A 62 2.55 -4.20 -0.46
CA ASP A 62 2.30 -5.52 -1.02
C ASP A 62 2.92 -6.61 -0.15
N GLU A 63 4.19 -6.46 0.25
CA GLU A 63 4.85 -7.38 1.18
C GLU A 63 4.07 -7.50 2.51
N LYS A 64 3.68 -6.36 3.10
CA LYS A 64 2.86 -6.34 4.31
C LYS A 64 1.52 -7.06 4.13
N LEU A 65 0.86 -6.90 2.98
CA LEU A 65 -0.41 -7.56 2.69
C LEU A 65 -0.22 -9.08 2.55
N GLU A 66 0.83 -9.53 1.88
CA GLU A 66 1.17 -10.96 1.76
C GLU A 66 1.46 -11.61 3.11
N ASP A 67 2.19 -10.92 3.99
CA ASP A 67 2.46 -11.37 5.36
C ASP A 67 1.18 -11.49 6.19
N LEU A 68 0.27 -10.51 6.08
CA LEU A 68 -1.03 -10.55 6.76
C LEU A 68 -1.88 -11.73 6.26
N ILE A 69 -1.97 -11.92 4.96
CA ILE A 69 -2.72 -13.04 4.36
C ILE A 69 -2.15 -14.38 4.80
N SER A 70 -0.82 -14.51 4.80
CA SER A 70 -0.13 -15.72 5.26
C SER A 70 -0.43 -16.00 6.73
N SER A 71 -0.42 -14.98 7.58
CA SER A 71 -0.74 -15.08 9.01
C SER A 71 -2.20 -15.49 9.24
N ILE A 72 -3.15 -14.87 8.53
CA ILE A 72 -4.58 -15.23 8.58
C ILE A 72 -4.78 -16.69 8.19
N ASN A 73 -4.21 -17.11 7.07
CA ASN A 73 -4.36 -18.48 6.57
C ASN A 73 -3.74 -19.49 7.55
N ALA A 74 -2.58 -19.19 8.14
CA ALA A 74 -1.94 -20.04 9.14
C ALA A 74 -2.80 -20.22 10.40
N ILE A 75 -3.52 -19.18 10.84
CA ILE A 75 -4.46 -19.28 11.97
C ILE A 75 -5.72 -20.06 11.55
N ARG A 76 -6.30 -19.76 10.39
CA ARG A 76 -7.48 -20.49 9.88
C ARG A 76 -7.21 -21.99 9.74
N SER A 77 -6.04 -22.39 9.27
CA SER A 77 -5.66 -23.80 9.19
C SER A 77 -5.59 -24.50 10.55
N LYS A 78 -5.35 -23.76 11.64
CA LYS A 78 -5.40 -24.31 13.02
C LYS A 78 -6.84 -24.44 13.53
N LEU A 79 -7.71 -23.50 13.15
CA LEU A 79 -9.13 -23.50 13.50
C LEU A 79 -9.90 -24.61 12.77
N ASP A 80 -9.85 -24.60 11.44
CA ASP A 80 -10.53 -25.57 10.58
C ASP A 80 -9.89 -25.57 9.18
N SER A 81 -9.43 -26.75 8.75
CA SER A 81 -8.79 -26.95 7.45
C SER A 81 -9.72 -26.72 6.25
N ASN A 82 -11.03 -26.65 6.46
CA ASN A 82 -12.03 -26.38 5.42
C ASN A 82 -12.34 -24.88 5.25
N GLN A 83 -11.80 -24.00 6.08
CA GLN A 83 -12.03 -22.57 5.92
C GLN A 83 -11.42 -22.02 4.63
N LYS A 84 -12.18 -21.13 3.98
CA LYS A 84 -11.76 -20.49 2.72
C LYS A 84 -10.50 -19.66 2.97
N HIS A 85 -9.45 -19.92 2.20
CA HIS A 85 -8.20 -19.15 2.28
C HIS A 85 -8.38 -17.75 1.71
N GLU A 86 -7.77 -16.75 2.35
CA GLU A 86 -7.63 -15.42 1.79
C GLU A 86 -6.67 -15.45 0.59
N LYS A 87 -6.93 -14.58 -0.39
CA LYS A 87 -6.08 -14.39 -1.57
C LYS A 87 -5.70 -12.92 -1.71
N THR A 88 -4.52 -12.70 -2.26
CA THR A 88 -4.06 -11.38 -2.68
C THR A 88 -4.80 -10.99 -3.97
N ILE A 89 -5.41 -9.81 -3.99
CA ILE A 89 -5.94 -9.18 -5.20
C ILE A 89 -5.26 -7.83 -5.31
N THR A 90 -4.17 -7.74 -6.08
CA THR A 90 -3.43 -6.50 -6.29
C THR A 90 -3.54 -6.06 -7.74
N ASN A 91 -3.71 -4.76 -7.96
CA ASN A 91 -3.77 -4.14 -9.28
C ASN A 91 -2.39 -3.74 -9.80
N GLN A 92 -1.29 -4.31 -9.28
CA GLN A 92 0.07 -3.92 -9.66
C GLN A 92 0.36 -4.02 -11.17
N SER A 93 -0.38 -4.87 -11.89
CA SER A 93 -0.25 -5.02 -13.34
C SER A 93 -0.57 -3.74 -14.13
N ILE A 94 -1.19 -2.73 -13.51
CA ILE A 94 -1.46 -1.42 -14.12
C ILE A 94 -0.27 -0.45 -14.03
N LEU A 95 0.74 -0.77 -13.22
CA LEU A 95 1.91 0.08 -13.03
C LEU A 95 2.83 -0.01 -14.23
N MET A 96 3.24 1.15 -14.72
CA MET A 96 4.26 1.28 -15.76
C MET A 96 5.65 1.08 -15.17
N THR A 97 6.54 0.48 -15.94
CA THR A 97 7.96 0.39 -15.62
C THR A 97 8.63 1.77 -15.61
N PHE A 98 9.79 1.89 -14.95
CA PHE A 98 10.56 3.15 -14.95
C PHE A 98 10.81 3.70 -16.34
N LYS A 99 11.20 2.83 -17.27
CA LYS A 99 11.43 3.23 -18.66
C LYS A 99 10.16 3.76 -19.33
N GLU A 100 9.03 3.06 -19.17
CA GLU A 100 7.76 3.50 -19.73
C GLU A 100 7.35 4.88 -19.19
N VAL A 101 7.55 5.13 -17.88
CA VAL A 101 7.27 6.41 -17.25
C VAL A 101 8.23 7.51 -17.73
N ASP A 102 9.52 7.20 -17.86
CA ASP A 102 10.55 8.14 -18.32
C ASP A 102 10.41 8.48 -19.82
N ASP A 103 9.81 7.61 -20.62
CA ASP A 103 9.52 7.87 -22.03
C ASP A 103 8.25 8.74 -22.22
N LEU A 104 7.42 8.93 -21.18
CA LEU A 104 6.24 9.79 -21.26
C LEU A 104 6.60 11.27 -21.34
N PRO A 105 5.80 12.08 -22.08
CA PRO A 105 5.84 13.52 -21.96
C PRO A 105 5.61 13.95 -20.51
N ARG A 106 6.35 14.95 -20.06
CA ARG A 106 6.32 15.45 -18.67
C ARG A 106 4.92 15.61 -18.09
N GLU A 107 4.02 16.24 -18.83
CA GLU A 107 2.64 16.47 -18.39
C GLU A 107 1.83 15.18 -18.21
N THR A 108 2.12 14.16 -19.02
CA THR A 108 1.54 12.82 -18.90
C THR A 108 2.17 12.06 -17.74
N ARG A 109 3.48 12.20 -17.53
CA ARG A 109 4.19 11.63 -16.36
C ARG A 109 3.63 12.18 -15.05
N ARG A 110 3.42 13.50 -14.96
CA ARG A 110 2.80 14.14 -13.80
C ARG A 110 1.39 13.61 -13.54
N ALA A 111 0.58 13.50 -14.60
CA ALA A 111 -0.76 12.95 -14.48
C ALA A 111 -0.75 11.49 -14.00
N TYR A 112 0.14 10.66 -14.56
CA TYR A 112 0.36 9.28 -14.12
C TYR A 112 0.73 9.22 -12.64
N LEU A 113 1.77 9.94 -12.21
CA LEU A 113 2.26 9.92 -10.82
C LEU A 113 1.25 10.47 -9.82
N SER A 114 0.42 11.44 -10.20
CA SER A 114 -0.66 11.94 -9.34
C SER A 114 -1.84 10.98 -9.16
N PHE A 115 -1.97 9.98 -10.02
CA PHE A 115 -3.18 9.17 -10.10
C PHE A 115 -2.93 7.68 -9.97
N ILE A 116 -2.17 7.06 -10.88
CA ILE A 116 -2.10 5.60 -10.98
C ILE A 116 -1.37 4.98 -9.78
N PRO A 117 -0.09 5.33 -9.47
CA PRO A 117 0.59 4.77 -8.31
C PRO A 117 -0.08 5.17 -7.00
N VAL A 118 -0.54 6.43 -6.88
CA VAL A 118 -1.26 6.93 -5.70
C VAL A 118 -2.52 6.10 -5.43
N LYS A 119 -3.31 5.83 -6.46
CA LYS A 119 -4.52 5.01 -6.34
C LYS A 119 -4.19 3.60 -5.87
N VAL A 120 -3.17 2.97 -6.45
CA VAL A 120 -2.70 1.64 -6.02
C VAL A 120 -2.31 1.67 -4.55
N ILE A 121 -1.54 2.66 -4.10
CA ILE A 121 -1.14 2.79 -2.69
C ILE A 121 -2.37 2.91 -1.77
N VAL A 122 -3.35 3.72 -2.15
CA VAL A 122 -4.57 3.94 -1.35
C VAL A 122 -5.45 2.68 -1.31
N GLU A 123 -5.56 1.96 -2.41
CA GLU A 123 -6.26 0.66 -2.46
C GLU A 123 -5.55 -0.38 -1.57
N LEU A 124 -4.22 -0.46 -1.62
CA LEU A 124 -3.44 -1.35 -0.77
C LEU A 124 -3.60 -1.00 0.72
N ASN A 125 -3.58 0.28 1.09
CA ASN A 125 -3.81 0.69 2.48
C ASN A 125 -5.17 0.21 2.98
N ALA A 126 -6.23 0.35 2.16
CA ALA A 126 -7.57 -0.09 2.51
C ALA A 126 -7.67 -1.62 2.65
N GLU A 127 -7.02 -2.37 1.75
CA GLU A 127 -7.00 -3.83 1.82
C GLU A 127 -6.22 -4.31 3.06
N ILE A 128 -5.07 -3.69 3.38
CA ILE A 128 -4.29 -3.96 4.59
C ILE A 128 -5.16 -3.75 5.84
N GLU A 129 -5.86 -2.62 5.95
CA GLU A 129 -6.73 -2.34 7.10
C GLU A 129 -7.84 -3.40 7.22
N ALA A 130 -8.45 -3.79 6.10
CA ALA A 130 -9.46 -4.84 6.06
C ALA A 130 -8.88 -6.19 6.54
N LYS A 131 -7.67 -6.57 6.10
CA LYS A 131 -7.00 -7.80 6.52
C LYS A 131 -6.57 -7.75 7.99
N GLU A 132 -6.11 -6.62 8.51
CA GLU A 132 -5.85 -6.44 9.95
C GLU A 132 -7.13 -6.62 10.77
N GLY A 133 -8.29 -6.21 10.24
CA GLY A 133 -9.59 -6.53 10.83
C GLY A 133 -9.88 -8.03 10.86
N VAL A 134 -9.66 -8.73 9.73
CA VAL A 134 -9.84 -10.19 9.64
C VAL A 134 -8.90 -10.95 10.57
N LEU A 135 -7.63 -10.55 10.64
CA LEU A 135 -6.62 -11.16 11.52
C LEU A 135 -7.09 -11.12 12.98
N ARG A 136 -7.53 -9.95 13.46
CA ARG A 136 -8.07 -9.80 14.83
C ARG A 136 -9.28 -10.71 15.09
N MET A 137 -10.13 -10.93 14.10
CA MET A 137 -11.28 -11.83 14.24
C MET A 137 -10.83 -13.29 14.36
N VAL A 138 -9.95 -13.77 13.47
CA VAL A 138 -9.49 -15.17 13.51
C VAL A 138 -8.63 -15.46 14.75
N GLU A 139 -7.84 -14.50 15.23
CA GLU A 139 -7.09 -14.64 16.49
C GLU A 139 -8.02 -14.80 17.69
N LYS A 140 -9.11 -14.03 17.74
CA LYS A 140 -10.13 -14.13 18.79
C LYS A 140 -10.86 -15.47 18.73
N ASP A 141 -11.19 -15.95 17.54
CA ASP A 141 -11.84 -17.25 17.36
C ASP A 141 -10.93 -18.38 17.88
N LEU A 142 -9.63 -18.33 17.55
CA LEU A 142 -8.65 -19.32 18.02
C LEU A 142 -8.51 -19.29 19.55
N ALA A 143 -8.43 -18.11 20.15
CA ALA A 143 -8.37 -17.97 21.61
C ALA A 143 -9.63 -18.53 22.29
N THR A 144 -10.80 -18.34 21.68
CA THR A 144 -12.08 -18.86 22.20
C THR A 144 -12.12 -20.38 22.13
N GLN A 145 -11.71 -20.99 21.01
CA GLN A 145 -11.64 -22.44 20.87
C GLN A 145 -10.71 -23.07 21.91
N ASN A 146 -9.49 -22.54 22.06
CA ASN A 146 -8.53 -23.05 23.03
C ASN A 146 -9.06 -22.99 24.48
N TRP A 147 -9.82 -21.93 24.81
CA TRP A 147 -10.45 -21.82 26.13
C TRP A 147 -11.52 -22.90 26.35
N VAL A 148 -12.36 -23.17 25.34
CA VAL A 148 -13.38 -24.23 25.41
C VAL A 148 -12.74 -25.61 25.57
N GLU A 149 -11.69 -25.92 24.79
CA GLU A 149 -10.95 -27.19 24.91
C GLU A 149 -10.35 -27.35 26.31
N THR A 150 -9.76 -26.28 26.86
CA THR A 150 -9.17 -26.31 28.22
C THR A 150 -10.21 -26.58 29.31
N GLN A 151 -11.43 -26.05 29.17
CA GLN A 151 -12.51 -26.30 30.14
C GLN A 151 -13.02 -27.76 30.05
N GLN A 152 -13.14 -28.32 28.85
CA GLN A 152 -13.54 -29.72 28.68
C GLN A 152 -12.51 -30.69 29.26
N ASP A 153 -11.22 -30.46 29.03
CA ASP A 153 -10.15 -31.32 29.57
C ASP A 153 -10.12 -31.33 31.11
N GLN A 154 -10.51 -30.22 31.75
CA GLN A 154 -10.62 -30.13 33.21
C GLN A 154 -11.85 -30.88 33.76
N GLU A 155 -12.98 -30.88 33.05
CA GLU A 155 -14.19 -31.62 33.45
C GLU A 155 -14.05 -33.14 33.29
N TYR A 156 -13.32 -33.62 32.26
CA TYR A 156 -13.11 -35.06 32.04
C TYR A 156 -11.97 -35.69 32.88
N SER A 157 -11.26 -34.88 33.68
CA SER A 157 -10.17 -35.34 34.55
C SER A 157 -10.58 -35.54 36.03
N GLN A 158 -11.86 -35.38 36.37
CA GLN A 158 -12.45 -35.68 37.69
C GLN A 158 -13.25 -36.99 37.68
#